data_AF-A0A6P2C0H0-F1
#
_entry.id   AF-A0A6P2C0H0-F1
#
_cell.length_a   1.000
_cell.length_b   1.000
_cell.length_c   1.000
_cell.angle_alpha   90.00
_cell.angle_beta   90.00
_cell.angle_gamma   90.00
#
_symmetry.space_group_name_H-M   'P 1'
#
loop_
_entity.id
_entity.type
_entity.pdbx_description
1 polymer ?
#
loop_
_entity_poly.entity_id
_entity_poly.type
_entity_poly.pdbx_seq_one_letter_code
_entity_poly.pdbx_strand_id
1 'polypeptide(L)'
;MPLLPRVVIGPVAVAMAAVACCIGVTGCAQFNKALGQQKAMVYFQTSTPVAFKLRVRAACDNLPHVKAVPISKGVPLASAVDVVTYDTTGAGLADIARLQECVDKFQPQVQGMNYTDSSDDS
;
A
#
# COMPACT_ATOMS: atom_id res chain seq x y z
N MET A 1 -30.18 39.25 -46.45
CA MET A 1 -31.03 38.05 -46.69
C MET A 1 -30.11 36.93 -47.17
N PRO A 2 -29.93 35.86 -46.38
CA PRO A 2 -28.96 34.80 -46.67
C PRO A 2 -29.54 33.75 -47.63
N LEU A 3 -28.71 33.23 -48.54
CA LEU A 3 -29.01 32.11 -49.42
C LEU A 3 -28.11 30.93 -49.06
N LEU A 4 -28.73 29.82 -48.65
CA LEU A 4 -28.11 28.50 -48.45
C LEU A 4 -28.24 27.66 -49.74
N PRO A 5 -27.24 26.86 -50.12
CA PRO A 5 -27.45 25.71 -51.00
C PRO A 5 -27.49 24.41 -50.20
N ARG A 6 -28.59 23.66 -50.40
CA ARG A 6 -28.77 22.24 -50.04
C ARG A 6 -27.90 21.35 -50.92
N VAL A 7 -27.21 20.37 -50.35
CA VAL A 7 -26.76 19.16 -51.06
C VAL A 7 -27.02 17.91 -50.22
N VAL A 8 -27.37 16.85 -50.94
CA VAL A 8 -28.14 15.65 -50.62
C VAL A 8 -27.28 14.53 -49.99
N ILE A 9 -27.93 13.71 -49.17
CA ILE A 9 -27.44 12.55 -48.41
C ILE A 9 -27.04 11.37 -49.32
N GLY A 10 -25.98 10.64 -48.96
CA GLY A 10 -25.76 9.25 -49.40
C GLY A 10 -25.02 8.45 -48.30
N PRO A 11 -25.49 7.25 -47.90
CA PRO A 11 -24.84 6.45 -46.88
C PRO A 11 -23.89 5.43 -47.53
N VAL A 12 -22.59 5.55 -47.29
CA VAL A 12 -21.60 4.53 -47.67
C VAL A 12 -21.00 3.95 -46.39
N ALA A 13 -21.24 2.65 -46.21
CA ALA A 13 -20.81 1.82 -45.11
C ALA A 13 -19.29 1.89 -44.89
N VAL A 14 -18.87 2.24 -43.67
CA VAL A 14 -17.47 2.18 -43.25
C VAL A 14 -17.21 0.80 -42.67
N ALA A 15 -16.55 -0.04 -43.46
CA ALA A 15 -16.02 -1.33 -43.04
C ALA A 15 -14.62 -1.17 -42.43
N MET A 16 -14.44 -1.83 -41.27
CA MET A 16 -13.20 -2.41 -40.71
C MET A 16 -11.88 -1.65 -40.80
N ALA A 17 -11.44 -1.12 -39.65
CA ALA A 17 -10.03 -1.03 -39.29
C ALA A 17 -9.87 -1.09 -37.75
N ALA A 18 -10.03 -2.30 -37.18
CA ALA A 18 -9.68 -2.56 -35.78
C ALA A 18 -8.22 -3.03 -35.72
N VAL A 19 -7.29 -2.09 -35.70
CA VAL A 19 -5.88 -2.33 -35.38
C VAL A 19 -5.52 -1.42 -34.21
N ALA A 20 -4.77 -2.00 -33.26
CA ALA A 20 -4.19 -1.39 -32.06
C ALA A 20 -5.04 -1.44 -30.79
N CYS A 21 -4.91 -2.52 -30.03
CA CYS A 21 -4.93 -2.47 -28.55
C CYS A 21 -4.39 -3.78 -27.95
N CYS A 22 -3.09 -4.06 -28.13
CA CYS A 22 -2.39 -5.09 -27.38
C CYS A 22 -1.17 -4.48 -26.69
N ILE A 23 -1.39 -3.44 -25.87
CA ILE A 23 -0.37 -2.93 -24.95
C ILE A 23 -0.67 -3.50 -23.56
N GLY A 24 0.05 -4.56 -23.20
CA GLY A 24 0.45 -4.84 -21.82
C GLY A 24 -0.61 -5.37 -20.84
N VAL A 25 -0.90 -6.68 -20.89
CA VAL A 25 -1.50 -7.43 -19.76
C VAL A 25 -0.51 -7.66 -18.59
N THR A 26 0.64 -6.97 -18.56
CA THR A 26 1.57 -7.01 -17.42
C THR A 26 1.08 -6.19 -16.22
N GLY A 27 -0.01 -5.42 -16.36
CA GLY A 27 -0.59 -4.63 -15.27
C GLY A 27 -1.19 -5.48 -14.14
N CYS A 28 -1.97 -6.52 -14.46
CA CYS A 28 -2.77 -7.24 -13.46
C CYS A 28 -1.94 -7.99 -12.42
N ALA A 29 -0.76 -8.51 -12.78
CA ALA A 29 0.12 -9.19 -11.84
C ALA A 29 0.73 -8.23 -10.81
N GLN A 30 1.02 -6.98 -11.21
CA GLN A 30 1.56 -5.97 -10.30
C GLN A 30 0.47 -5.39 -9.39
N PHE A 31 -0.76 -5.25 -9.89
CA PHE A 31 -1.93 -4.90 -9.06
C PHE A 31 -2.22 -5.98 -8.02
N ASN A 32 -2.20 -7.26 -8.39
CA ASN A 32 -2.38 -8.36 -7.42
C ASN A 32 -1.26 -8.37 -6.35
N LYS A 33 -0.05 -7.96 -6.73
CA LYS A 33 1.08 -7.82 -5.83
C LYS A 33 0.99 -6.59 -4.93
N ALA A 34 0.24 -5.55 -5.31
CA ALA A 34 0.01 -4.36 -4.49
C ALA A 34 -1.24 -4.50 -3.59
N LEU A 35 -2.26 -5.21 -4.06
CA LEU A 35 -3.53 -5.46 -3.37
C LEU A 35 -3.46 -6.62 -2.36
N GLY A 36 -2.45 -7.50 -2.47
CA GLY A 36 -2.20 -8.56 -1.48
C GLY A 36 -1.24 -8.16 -0.35
N GLN A 37 -0.85 -6.88 -0.28
CA GLN A 37 0.14 -6.40 0.69
C GLN A 37 -0.57 -5.84 1.91
N GLN A 38 -0.59 -6.61 2.99
CA GLN A 38 -1.13 -6.19 4.27
C GLN A 38 0.01 -5.60 5.09
N LYS A 39 -0.19 -4.40 5.65
CA LYS A 39 0.84 -3.73 6.43
C LYS A 39 0.27 -3.26 7.76
N ALA A 40 1.08 -3.39 8.80
CA ALA A 40 0.81 -2.83 10.12
C ALA A 40 1.76 -1.66 10.37
N MET A 41 1.23 -0.49 10.69
CA MET A 41 1.97 0.73 11.00
C MET A 41 1.89 1.02 12.49
N VAL A 42 3.03 1.09 13.15
CA VAL A 42 3.15 1.44 14.57
C VAL A 42 3.58 2.89 14.71
N TYR A 43 2.79 3.65 15.46
CA TYR A 43 3.00 5.07 15.72
C TYR A 43 3.57 5.26 17.12
N PHE A 44 4.51 6.19 17.24
CA PHE A 44 5.20 6.48 18.50
C PHE A 44 4.92 7.91 18.94
N GLN A 45 5.09 8.18 20.22
CA GLN A 45 5.09 9.54 20.73
C GLN A 45 6.19 10.36 20.04
N THR A 46 5.94 11.64 19.80
CA THR A 46 6.85 12.55 19.08
C THR A 46 8.21 12.70 19.76
N SER A 47 8.27 12.57 21.09
CA SER A 47 9.51 12.60 21.88
C SER A 47 10.24 11.24 21.98
N THR A 48 9.72 10.19 21.36
CA THR A 48 10.29 8.83 21.47
C THR A 48 11.64 8.76 20.76
N PRO A 49 12.73 8.37 21.45
CA PRO A 49 14.05 8.27 20.84
C PRO A 49 14.11 7.26 19.68
N VAL A 50 14.87 7.57 18.63
CA VAL A 50 15.11 6.67 17.48
C VAL A 50 15.56 5.27 17.92
N ALA A 51 16.44 5.20 18.92
CA ALA A 51 16.93 3.94 19.47
C ALA A 51 15.80 3.10 20.10
N PHE A 52 14.80 3.73 20.71
CA PHE A 52 13.63 3.02 21.24
C PHE A 52 12.74 2.50 20.11
N LYS A 53 12.45 3.33 19.10
CA LYS A 53 11.67 2.90 17.92
C LYS A 53 12.33 1.70 17.22
N LEU A 54 13.66 1.72 17.07
CA LEU A 54 14.44 0.59 16.54
C LEU A 54 14.40 -0.65 17.43
N ARG A 55 14.37 -0.49 18.77
CA ARG A 55 14.21 -1.61 19.69
C ARG A 55 12.84 -2.27 19.52
N VAL A 56 11.76 -1.50 19.45
CA VAL A 56 10.41 -2.03 19.20
C VAL A 56 10.36 -2.77 17.88
N ARG A 57 10.89 -2.14 16.82
CA ARG A 57 11.04 -2.74 15.50
C ARG A 57 11.69 -4.12 15.56
N ALA A 58 12.85 -4.23 16.20
CA ALA A 58 13.59 -5.50 16.29
C ALA A 58 12.89 -6.53 17.20
N ALA A 59 12.22 -6.08 18.26
CA ALA A 59 11.55 -6.97 19.20
C ALA A 59 10.36 -7.70 18.57
N CYS A 60 9.55 -7.00 17.76
CA CYS A 60 8.35 -7.57 17.15
C CYS A 60 8.59 -8.18 15.74
N ASP A 61 9.80 -8.05 15.18
CA ASP A 61 10.18 -8.65 13.88
C ASP A 61 10.34 -10.19 13.90
N ASN A 62 10.37 -10.80 15.09
CA ASN A 62 10.52 -12.25 15.25
C ASN A 62 9.17 -13.01 15.28
N LEU A 63 8.06 -12.31 15.08
CA LEU A 63 6.75 -12.92 15.06
C LEU A 63 6.51 -13.71 13.76
N PRO A 64 5.73 -14.81 13.81
CA PRO A 64 5.36 -15.56 12.61
C PRO A 64 4.56 -14.67 11.65
N HIS A 65 4.86 -14.76 10.35
CA HIS A 65 4.18 -14.02 9.27
C HIS A 65 4.18 -12.48 9.41
N VAL A 66 5.06 -11.94 10.26
CA VAL A 66 5.22 -10.50 10.49
C VAL A 66 6.70 -10.15 10.32
N LYS A 67 6.99 -9.17 9.46
CA LYS A 67 8.37 -8.71 9.20
C LYS A 67 8.46 -7.20 9.10
N ALA A 68 9.40 -6.60 9.80
CA ALA A 68 9.65 -5.17 9.72
C ALA A 68 10.16 -4.78 8.32
N VAL A 69 9.46 -3.84 7.67
CA VAL A 69 9.79 -3.37 6.32
C VAL A 69 11.22 -2.80 6.31
N PRO A 70 12.12 -3.28 5.43
CA PRO A 70 13.52 -2.85 5.42
C PRO A 70 13.70 -1.33 5.35
N ILE A 71 14.68 -0.80 6.09
CA ILE A 71 15.06 0.62 5.98
C ILE A 71 15.92 0.80 4.73
N SER A 72 15.47 1.64 3.80
CA SER A 72 16.24 1.98 2.61
C SER A 72 17.56 2.67 2.96
N LYS A 73 18.66 2.17 2.39
CA LYS A 73 19.98 2.81 2.48
C LYS A 73 19.90 4.18 1.79
N GLY A 74 20.09 5.26 2.54
CA GLY A 74 19.99 6.64 2.03
C GLY A 74 18.86 7.46 2.67
N VAL A 75 17.97 6.84 3.45
CA VAL A 75 16.99 7.57 4.27
C VAL A 75 17.56 7.77 5.67
N PRO A 76 17.47 8.99 6.25
CA PRO A 76 17.86 9.21 7.64
C PRO A 76 17.09 8.28 8.57
N LEU A 77 17.79 7.64 9.52
CA LEU A 77 17.15 6.70 10.44
C LEU A 77 15.98 7.33 11.19
N ALA A 78 16.11 8.59 11.61
CA ALA A 78 15.04 9.31 12.31
C ALA A 78 13.73 9.37 11.50
N SER A 79 13.82 9.61 10.19
CA SER A 79 12.66 9.60 9.28
C SER A 79 12.19 8.18 8.98
N ALA A 80 13.11 7.23 8.84
CA ALA A 80 12.80 5.85 8.50
C ALA A 80 12.07 5.07 9.61
N VAL A 81 12.22 5.48 10.87
CA VAL A 81 11.50 4.88 12.00
C VAL A 81 10.47 5.83 12.60
N ASP A 82 10.10 6.91 11.92
CA ASP A 82 9.07 7.80 12.45
C ASP A 82 7.75 7.05 12.66
N VAL A 83 7.42 6.21 11.68
CA VAL A 83 6.45 5.12 11.74
C VAL A 83 7.20 3.81 11.49
N VAL A 84 7.01 2.82 12.35
CA VAL A 84 7.57 1.47 12.12
C VAL A 84 6.53 0.64 11.40
N THR A 85 6.82 0.24 10.16
CA THR A 85 5.93 -0.58 9.34
C THR A 85 6.37 -2.04 9.36
N TYR A 86 5.41 -2.94 9.56
CA TYR A 86 5.57 -4.38 9.36
C TYR A 86 4.77 -4.82 8.14
N ASP A 87 5.40 -5.64 7.31
CA ASP A 87 4.73 -6.50 6.34
C ASP A 87 4.06 -7.64 7.10
N THR A 88 2.76 -7.76 6.92
CA THR A 88 1.91 -8.79 7.53
C THR A 88 1.17 -9.58 6.44
N THR A 89 1.70 -9.61 5.21
CA THR A 89 1.10 -10.40 4.13
C THR A 89 1.01 -11.87 4.51
N GLY A 90 -0.21 -12.39 4.53
CA GLY A 90 -0.49 -13.78 4.90
C GLY A 90 -0.52 -14.03 6.41
N ALA A 91 -0.46 -12.98 7.24
CA ALA A 91 -0.67 -13.07 8.67
C ALA A 91 -2.14 -13.36 8.97
N GLY A 92 -2.40 -14.35 9.83
CA GLY A 92 -3.74 -14.61 10.35
C GLY A 92 -4.10 -13.68 11.52
N LEU A 93 -5.35 -13.70 11.97
CA LEU A 93 -5.80 -12.92 13.14
C LEU A 93 -4.95 -13.16 14.39
N ALA A 94 -4.46 -14.39 14.60
CA ALA A 94 -3.60 -14.73 15.72
C ALA A 94 -2.22 -14.04 15.64
N ASP A 95 -1.67 -13.88 14.44
CA ASP A 95 -0.37 -13.22 14.23
C ASP A 95 -0.51 -11.71 14.45
N ILE A 96 -1.61 -11.12 13.97
CA ILE A 96 -1.95 -9.72 14.21
C ILE A 96 -2.16 -9.44 15.70
N ALA A 97 -2.88 -10.29 16.43
CA ALA A 97 -3.05 -10.16 17.87
C ALA A 97 -1.71 -10.24 18.61
N ARG A 98 -0.80 -11.14 18.22
CA ARG A 98 0.55 -11.23 18.80
C ARG A 98 1.39 -9.99 18.52
N LEU A 99 1.24 -9.38 17.34
CA LEU A 99 1.90 -8.13 17.01
C LEU A 99 1.37 -7.00 17.90
N GLN A 100 0.05 -6.90 18.09
CA GLN A 100 -0.57 -5.96 19.02
C GLN A 100 -0.03 -6.13 20.45
N GLU A 101 -0.07 -7.35 20.97
CA GLU A 101 0.46 -7.67 22.30
C GLU A 101 1.96 -7.36 22.44
N CYS A 102 2.75 -7.57 21.38
CA CYS A 102 4.16 -7.22 21.39
C CYS A 102 4.37 -5.71 21.50
N VAL A 103 3.62 -4.95 20.72
CA VAL A 103 3.69 -3.49 20.64
C VAL A 103 3.18 -2.84 21.93
N ASP A 104 2.12 -3.37 22.53
CA ASP A 104 1.53 -2.85 23.78
C ASP A 104 2.48 -2.91 24.97
N LYS A 105 3.44 -3.85 24.99
CA LYS A 105 4.50 -3.91 26.01
C LYS A 105 5.41 -2.67 26.05
N PHE A 106 5.38 -1.85 25.00
CA PHE A 106 6.19 -0.64 24.87
C PHE A 106 5.40 0.65 25.14
N GLN A 107 4.16 0.55 25.60
CA GLN A 107 3.42 1.69 26.14
C GLN A 107 4.15 2.29 27.36
N PRO A 108 4.07 3.63 27.57
CA PRO A 108 3.21 4.59 26.87
C PRO A 108 3.85 5.25 25.63
N GLN A 109 5.02 4.76 25.19
CA GLN A 109 5.81 5.39 24.14
C GLN A 109 5.26 5.08 22.74
N VAL A 110 4.48 4.01 22.63
CA VAL A 110 3.66 3.71 21.45
C VAL A 110 2.30 4.39 21.59
N GLN A 111 1.87 5.11 20.55
CA GLN A 111 0.55 5.75 20.48
C GLN A 111 -0.53 4.78 19.98
N GLY A 112 -0.17 3.81 19.15
CA GLY A 112 -1.08 2.81 18.63
C GLY A 112 -0.55 2.14 17.36
N MET A 113 -1.40 1.30 16.77
CA MET A 113 -1.12 0.59 15.53
C MET A 113 -2.31 0.66 14.59
N ASN A 114 -2.04 0.89 13.30
CA ASN A 114 -3.03 0.87 12.23
C ASN A 114 -2.72 -0.28 11.27
N TYR A 115 -3.75 -0.95 10.79
CA TYR A 115 -3.64 -2.04 9.82
C TYR A 115 -4.25 -1.57 8.51
N THR A 116 -3.42 -1.50 7.47
CA THR A 116 -3.91 -1.27 6.11
C THR A 116 -4.27 -2.63 5.53
N ASP A 117 -5.54 -3.01 5.67
CA ASP A 117 -6.16 -4.02 4.82
C ASP A 117 -6.72 -3.32 3.58
N SER A 118 -6.62 -3.94 2.41
CA SER A 118 -7.00 -3.31 1.12
C SER A 118 -8.52 -3.17 0.91
N SER A 119 -9.29 -3.10 2.00
CA SER A 119 -10.75 -3.09 2.04
C SER A 119 -11.26 -1.69 2.40
N ASP A 120 -10.91 -0.67 1.63
CA ASP A 120 -11.55 0.65 1.70
C ASP A 120 -11.61 1.26 0.29
N ASP A 121 -12.62 0.81 -0.47
CA ASP A 121 -13.12 1.44 -1.69
C ASP A 121 -14.59 1.02 -1.87
N SER A 122 -15.53 1.84 -1.36
CA SER A 122 -16.95 1.88 -1.76
C SER A 122 -17.60 3.20 -1.33
#